data_AF-A0ABD5AAC8-F1
#
_entry.id   AF-A0ABD5AAC8-F1
#
_cell.length_a   1.000
_cell.length_b   1.000
_cell.length_c   1.000
_cell.angle_alpha   90.00
_cell.angle_beta   90.00
_cell.angle_gamma   90.00
#
_symmetry.space_group_name_H-M   'P 1'
#
loop_
_entity.id
_entity.type
_entity.pdbx_description
1 polymer ?
#
loop_
_entity_poly.entity_id
_entity_poly.type
_entity_poly.pdbx_seq_one_letter_code
_entity_poly.pdbx_strand_id
1 'polypeptide(L)'
;MLYIIACFLASIFGVLFGGILLGYISEALLVGRLETGDAATWLAAISTLGAAIGTIGSLIMLNRQHKQNAKHQERVWKKQEESLDFARYRDHKEQFEQLLRTLETKHDGFYAFKDKAKLYLDLFPNNSPRNEFSEYKYKLTMADLKETHPLSSAWKNIDKVDRILRTHGAGVFIKDAHGDRFEHSPNPLPIHQIEHTIFKTAGSLGLRCNRVPKTGDLINTDEVFANVFNPMVMRNHSSDIFESLNEFCGLESRRKKGVIYSPINIGFELLYYYRQDDTPHYNQINSGYYHVVDILFTLDRFIKLLHDSHPFAIFVRKSCTLNFDDQSLLKQIDDKARVRHYLNQVSIALRDIIENKDENSIEVSLRAGEILNLMKEQASYEVSPL
;
A
#
# COMPACT_ATOMS: atom_id res chain seq x y z
N MET A 1 2.23 26.01 55.81
CA MET A 1 2.45 27.48 55.66
C MET A 1 1.85 28.25 56.83
N LEU A 2 0.57 28.04 57.20
CA LEU A 2 -0.07 28.70 58.34
C LEU A 2 0.68 28.52 59.68
N TYR A 3 1.15 27.31 59.97
CA TYR A 3 1.93 27.00 61.18
C TYR A 3 3.26 27.78 61.25
N ILE A 4 3.96 27.92 60.13
CA ILE A 4 5.25 28.64 60.06
C ILE A 4 5.03 30.15 60.28
N ILE A 5 3.95 30.70 59.72
CA ILE A 5 3.56 32.10 59.93
C ILE A 5 3.19 32.33 61.41
N ALA A 6 2.45 31.41 62.02
CA ALA A 6 2.10 31.49 63.43
C ALA A 6 3.33 31.42 64.35
N CYS A 7 4.27 30.50 64.09
CA CYS A 7 5.54 30.44 64.83
C CYS A 7 6.37 31.70 64.66
N PHE A 8 6.47 32.25 63.44
CA PHE A 8 7.23 33.48 63.18
C PHE A 8 6.60 34.70 63.87
N LEU A 9 5.27 34.84 63.84
CA LEU A 9 4.56 35.88 64.57
C LEU A 9 4.73 35.72 66.08
N ALA A 10 4.67 34.49 66.61
CA ALA A 10 4.92 34.20 68.02
C ALA A 10 6.37 34.53 68.43
N SER A 11 7.36 34.30 67.56
CA SER A 11 8.75 34.71 67.79
C SER A 11 8.92 36.22 67.78
N ILE A 12 8.28 36.94 66.85
CA ILE A 12 8.27 38.41 66.83
C ILE A 12 7.62 38.95 68.10
N PHE A 13 6.47 38.40 68.50
CA PHE A 13 5.82 38.77 69.76
C PHE A 13 6.70 38.44 70.95
N GLY A 14 7.36 37.29 70.98
CA GLY A 14 8.28 36.91 72.06
C GLY A 14 9.47 37.87 72.19
N VAL A 15 10.05 38.33 71.08
CA VAL A 15 11.16 39.30 71.10
C VAL A 15 10.67 40.71 71.46
N LEU A 16 9.53 41.17 70.92
CA LEU A 16 8.93 42.46 71.27
C LEU A 16 8.48 42.51 72.74
N PHE A 17 7.87 41.45 73.26
CA PHE A 17 7.38 41.42 74.63
C PHE A 17 8.49 41.09 75.64
N GLY A 18 9.32 40.09 75.33
CA GLY A 18 10.36 39.58 76.23
C GLY A 18 11.64 40.41 76.22
N GLY A 19 12.04 40.94 75.07
CA GLY A 19 13.23 41.78 74.94
C GLY A 19 12.95 43.26 75.20
N ILE A 20 11.88 43.79 74.59
CA ILE A 20 11.62 45.24 74.62
C ILE A 20 10.74 45.62 75.80
N LEU A 21 9.56 45.02 75.98
CA LEU A 21 8.65 45.43 77.06
C LEU A 21 9.24 45.14 78.45
N LEU A 22 9.82 43.95 78.63
CA LEU A 22 10.47 43.54 79.88
C LEU A 22 11.78 44.29 80.15
N GLY A 23 12.58 44.55 79.11
CA GLY A 23 13.79 45.37 79.21
C GLY A 23 13.47 46.81 79.61
N TYR A 24 12.51 47.45 78.92
CA TYR A 24 12.08 48.82 79.16
C TYR A 24 11.44 49.00 80.54
N ILE A 25 10.61 48.05 80.99
CA ILE A 25 10.03 48.06 82.34
C ILE A 25 11.14 47.88 83.39
N SER A 26 12.10 46.98 83.16
CA SER A 26 13.21 46.74 84.10
C SER A 26 14.13 47.96 84.22
N GLU A 27 14.45 48.62 83.11
CA GLU A 27 15.36 49.78 83.09
C GLU A 27 14.67 51.07 83.59
N ALA A 28 13.38 51.25 83.27
CA ALA A 28 12.55 52.33 83.81
C ALA A 28 12.32 52.20 85.33
N LEU A 29 12.28 50.98 85.87
CA LEU A 29 12.20 50.76 87.32
C LEU A 29 13.54 50.94 88.05
N LEU A 30 14.69 50.72 87.39
CA LEU A 30 15.99 50.66 88.05
C LEU A 30 16.87 51.91 87.92
N VAL A 31 16.83 52.68 86.83
CA VAL A 31 17.90 53.68 86.55
C VAL A 31 17.43 55.10 86.22
N GLY A 32 16.16 55.35 85.91
CA GLY A 32 15.58 56.70 85.92
C GLY A 32 16.20 57.76 84.98
N ARG A 33 16.93 57.37 83.92
CA ARG A 33 17.33 58.26 82.82
C ARG A 33 17.31 57.51 81.48
N LEU A 34 16.59 58.05 80.51
CA LEU A 34 16.56 57.58 79.12
C LEU A 34 17.64 58.32 78.32
N GLU A 35 18.70 57.61 77.94
CA GLU A 35 19.77 58.11 77.06
C GLU A 35 19.39 57.95 75.57
N THR A 36 19.80 58.92 74.75
CA THR A 36 19.57 59.00 73.30
C THR A 36 20.09 57.81 72.47
N GLY A 37 20.89 56.91 73.06
CA GLY A 37 21.30 55.64 72.44
C GLY A 37 20.14 54.62 72.28
N ASP A 38 19.07 54.78 73.05
CA ASP A 38 17.91 53.89 73.03
C ASP A 38 17.07 54.11 71.75
N ALA A 39 16.86 55.37 71.34
CA ALA A 39 16.11 55.70 70.12
C ALA A 39 16.72 55.14 68.83
N ALA A 40 18.07 55.11 68.73
CA ALA A 40 18.76 54.53 67.59
C ALA A 40 18.57 53.01 67.50
N THR A 41 18.55 52.33 68.64
CA THR A 41 18.32 50.88 68.76
C THR A 41 16.87 50.51 68.40
N TRP A 42 15.90 51.32 68.86
CA TRP A 42 14.49 51.21 68.45
C TRP A 42 14.30 51.41 66.94
N LEU A 43 14.92 52.44 66.37
CA LEU A 43 14.82 52.73 64.94
C LEU A 43 15.46 51.62 64.11
N ALA A 44 16.59 51.06 64.56
CA ALA A 44 17.23 49.90 63.94
C ALA A 44 16.37 48.63 64.01
N ALA A 45 15.72 48.37 65.16
CA ALA A 45 14.83 47.22 65.33
C ALA A 45 13.56 47.32 64.46
N ILE A 46 12.93 48.49 64.42
CA ILE A 46 11.77 48.76 63.54
C ILE A 46 12.17 48.66 62.07
N SER A 47 13.33 49.21 61.69
CA SER A 47 13.86 49.12 60.33
C SER A 47 14.13 47.66 59.93
N THR A 48 14.68 46.84 60.82
CA THR A 48 14.95 45.42 60.58
C THR A 48 13.65 44.62 60.43
N LEU A 49 12.63 44.92 61.24
CA LEU A 49 11.31 44.30 61.14
C LEU A 49 10.61 44.70 59.83
N GLY A 50 10.71 45.98 59.43
CA GLY A 50 10.23 46.46 58.14
C GLY A 50 10.92 45.76 56.96
N ALA A 51 12.24 45.59 57.02
CA ALA A 51 13.01 44.84 56.02
C ALA A 51 12.63 43.35 55.97
N ALA A 52 12.39 42.71 57.12
CA ALA A 52 11.95 41.31 57.19
C ALA A 52 10.55 41.13 56.59
N ILE A 53 9.59 42.01 56.89
CA ILE A 53 8.25 42.00 56.27
C ILE A 53 8.35 42.23 54.77
N GLY A 54 9.17 43.19 54.33
CA GLY A 54 9.45 43.44 52.91
C GLY A 54 10.02 42.22 52.20
N THR A 55 10.92 41.49 52.85
CA THR A 55 11.52 40.26 52.32
C THR A 55 10.49 39.14 52.18
N ILE A 56 9.64 38.92 53.20
CA ILE A 56 8.55 37.92 53.14
C ILE A 56 7.53 38.29 52.05
N GLY A 57 7.15 39.56 51.95
CA GLY A 57 6.26 40.06 50.90
C GLY A 57 6.84 39.81 49.50
N SER A 58 8.13 40.09 49.32
CA SER A 58 8.87 39.83 48.08
C SER A 58 8.90 38.34 47.74
N LEU A 59 9.14 37.46 48.73
CA LEU A 59 9.14 36.01 48.55
C LEU A 59 7.76 35.47 48.12
N ILE A 60 6.68 35.98 48.72
CA ILE A 60 5.31 35.60 48.35
C ILE A 60 4.99 36.07 46.93
N MET A 61 5.37 37.29 46.56
CA MET A 61 5.21 37.82 45.21
C MET A 61 5.97 36.98 44.18
N LEU A 62 7.24 36.67 44.45
CA LEU A 62 8.08 35.83 43.60
C LEU A 62 7.49 34.42 43.43
N ASN A 63 6.98 33.80 44.51
CA ASN A 63 6.35 32.49 44.43
C ASN A 63 5.04 32.53 43.61
N ARG A 64 4.24 33.59 43.74
CA ARG A 64 3.04 33.79 42.91
C ARG A 64 3.40 33.98 41.44
N GLN A 65 4.39 34.82 41.14
CA GLN A 65 4.90 35.03 39.78
C GLN A 65 5.47 33.72 39.20
N HIS A 66 6.23 32.96 39.98
CA HIS A 66 6.77 31.67 39.55
C HIS A 66 5.65 30.68 39.18
N LYS A 67 4.60 30.55 40.02
CA LYS A 67 3.45 29.68 39.72
C LYS A 67 2.67 30.12 38.49
N GLN A 68 2.51 31.42 38.29
CA GLN A 68 1.85 31.96 37.09
C GLN A 68 2.70 31.74 35.83
N ASN A 69 4.01 31.98 35.92
CA ASN A 69 4.94 31.75 34.83
C ASN A 69 5.03 30.28 34.46
N ALA A 70 5.06 29.35 35.42
CA ALA A 70 5.04 27.92 35.16
C ALA A 70 3.78 27.49 34.40
N LYS A 71 2.60 27.96 34.82
CA LYS A 71 1.34 27.69 34.10
C LYS A 71 1.30 28.32 32.71
N HIS A 72 1.89 29.50 32.55
CA HIS A 72 1.98 30.16 31.25
C HIS A 72 2.93 29.40 30.31
N GLN A 73 4.10 28.99 30.81
CA GLN A 73 5.07 28.18 30.09
C GLN A 73 4.48 26.84 29.65
N GLU A 74 3.75 26.14 30.51
CA GLU A 74 3.05 24.89 30.18
C GLU A 74 2.04 25.10 29.03
N ARG A 75 1.27 26.19 29.07
CA ARG A 75 0.32 26.52 27.99
C ARG A 75 1.01 26.86 26.67
N VAL A 76 2.12 27.61 26.73
CA VAL A 76 2.90 27.94 25.53
C VAL A 76 3.54 26.70 24.96
N TRP A 77 4.11 25.83 25.80
CA TRP A 77 4.69 24.56 25.41
C TRP A 77 3.67 23.68 24.70
N LYS A 78 2.48 23.50 25.30
CA LYS A 78 1.39 22.73 24.70
C LYS A 78 0.98 23.26 23.32
N LYS A 79 0.86 24.58 23.16
CA LYS A 79 0.54 25.19 21.86
C LYS A 79 1.67 25.01 20.83
N GLN A 80 2.92 25.07 21.27
CA GLN A 80 4.07 24.82 20.40
C GLN A 80 4.12 23.37 19.94
N GLU A 81 3.84 22.43 20.83
CA GLU A 81 3.73 21.00 20.54
C GLU A 81 2.61 20.71 19.53
N GLU A 82 1.40 21.24 19.76
CA GLU A 82 0.27 21.14 18.82
C GLU A 82 0.62 21.71 17.44
N SER A 83 1.31 22.87 17.38
CA SER A 83 1.73 23.48 16.12
C SER A 83 2.78 22.64 15.40
N LEU A 84 3.70 22.02 16.14
CA LEU A 84 4.76 21.19 15.58
C LEU A 84 4.19 19.89 15.03
N ASP A 85 3.24 19.29 15.73
CA ASP A 85 2.56 18.08 15.27
C ASP A 85 1.68 18.32 14.05
N PHE A 86 0.99 19.46 13.98
CA PHE A 86 0.28 19.86 12.76
C PHE A 86 1.23 20.05 11.57
N ALA A 87 2.41 20.65 11.80
CA ALA A 87 3.43 20.78 10.75
C ALA A 87 3.91 19.39 10.27
N ARG A 88 4.25 18.49 11.20
CA ARG A 88 4.64 17.10 10.86
C ARG A 88 3.55 16.37 10.07
N TYR A 89 2.28 16.51 10.48
CA TYR A 89 1.14 15.94 9.76
C TYR A 89 1.08 16.44 8.31
N ARG A 90 1.14 17.76 8.13
CA ARG A 90 1.08 18.39 6.81
C ARG A 90 2.24 17.91 5.93
N ASP A 91 3.44 17.90 6.47
CA ASP A 91 4.65 17.52 5.74
C ASP A 91 4.61 16.02 5.37
N HIS A 92 4.15 15.14 6.26
CA HIS A 92 3.98 13.71 5.96
C HIS A 92 2.89 13.47 4.92
N LYS A 93 1.76 14.19 4.99
CA LYS A 93 0.71 14.13 3.98
C LYS A 93 1.20 14.60 2.62
N GLU A 94 1.98 15.67 2.58
CA GLU A 94 2.60 16.17 1.34
C GLU A 94 3.55 15.14 0.72
N GLN A 95 4.41 14.51 1.53
CA GLN A 95 5.28 13.41 1.08
C GLN A 95 4.48 12.22 0.53
N PHE A 96 3.38 11.87 1.18
CA PHE A 96 2.48 10.83 0.70
C PHE A 96 1.85 11.20 -0.64
N GLU A 97 1.33 12.40 -0.80
CA GLU A 97 0.77 12.86 -2.07
C GLU A 97 1.82 12.90 -3.19
N GLN A 98 3.05 13.28 -2.87
CA GLN A 98 4.17 13.23 -3.81
C GLN A 98 4.49 11.80 -4.24
N LEU A 99 4.50 10.84 -3.30
CA LEU A 99 4.63 9.42 -3.62
C LEU A 99 3.52 8.95 -4.57
N LEU A 100 2.26 9.29 -4.28
CA LEU A 100 1.14 8.89 -5.13
C LEU A 100 1.27 9.45 -6.56
N ARG A 101 1.68 10.72 -6.71
CA ARG A 101 1.94 11.32 -8.04
C ARG A 101 3.06 10.61 -8.79
N THR A 102 4.12 10.22 -8.08
CA THR A 102 5.25 9.48 -8.64
C THR A 102 4.78 8.10 -9.13
N LEU A 103 3.95 7.41 -8.35
CA LEU A 103 3.39 6.11 -8.70
C LEU A 103 2.42 6.18 -9.88
N GLU A 104 1.55 7.20 -9.95
CA GLU A 104 0.68 7.43 -11.11
C GLU A 104 1.49 7.68 -12.38
N THR A 105 2.57 8.46 -12.28
CA THR A 105 3.46 8.71 -13.43
C THR A 105 4.20 7.44 -13.86
N LYS A 106 4.69 6.65 -12.90
CA LYS A 106 5.39 5.38 -13.15
C LYS A 106 4.49 4.31 -13.77
N HIS A 107 3.20 4.35 -13.45
CA HIS A 107 2.18 3.40 -13.91
C HIS A 107 1.12 4.06 -14.79
N ASP A 108 1.56 5.06 -15.56
CA ASP A 108 0.68 5.80 -16.46
C ASP A 108 -0.01 4.87 -17.47
N GLY A 109 -1.29 5.14 -17.72
CA GLY A 109 -2.14 4.27 -18.54
C GLY A 109 -2.48 2.91 -17.92
N PHE A 110 -2.22 2.67 -16.63
CA PHE A 110 -2.66 1.46 -15.93
C PHE A 110 -3.57 1.77 -14.74
N TYR A 111 -3.05 2.49 -13.75
CA TYR A 111 -3.81 2.81 -12.53
C TYR A 111 -3.78 4.29 -12.20
N ALA A 112 -4.88 4.77 -11.64
CA ALA A 112 -4.95 6.06 -10.95
C ALA A 112 -5.58 5.91 -9.57
N PHE A 113 -5.25 6.80 -8.64
CA PHE A 113 -5.88 6.79 -7.31
C PHE A 113 -7.24 7.49 -7.35
N LYS A 114 -8.29 6.80 -6.89
CA LYS A 114 -9.68 7.33 -6.85
C LYS A 114 -9.81 8.52 -5.92
N ASP A 115 -9.32 8.38 -4.69
CA ASP A 115 -9.34 9.41 -3.66
C ASP A 115 -8.10 9.30 -2.79
N LYS A 116 -7.14 10.19 -3.04
CA LYS A 116 -5.84 10.24 -2.37
C LYS A 116 -5.98 10.61 -0.89
N ALA A 117 -6.91 11.49 -0.57
CA ALA A 117 -7.14 11.96 0.80
C ALA A 117 -7.77 10.84 1.64
N LYS A 118 -8.77 10.15 1.09
CA LYS A 118 -9.36 8.98 1.73
C LYS A 118 -8.34 7.87 1.95
N LEU A 119 -7.52 7.55 0.94
CA LEU A 119 -6.49 6.53 1.08
C LEU A 119 -5.48 6.87 2.20
N TYR A 120 -5.08 8.13 2.32
CA TYR A 120 -4.21 8.57 3.41
C TYR A 120 -4.86 8.31 4.78
N LEU A 121 -6.13 8.67 4.95
CA LEU A 121 -6.87 8.45 6.20
C LEU A 121 -7.10 6.96 6.49
N ASP A 122 -7.31 6.14 5.46
CA ASP A 122 -7.48 4.70 5.60
C ASP A 122 -6.16 4.01 6.02
N LEU A 123 -5.00 4.51 5.56
CA LEU A 123 -3.67 4.04 5.97
C LEU A 123 -3.24 4.56 7.33
N PHE A 124 -3.60 5.81 7.66
CA PHE A 124 -3.20 6.49 8.88
C PHE A 124 -4.42 7.07 9.62
N PRO A 125 -5.30 6.22 10.18
CA PRO A 125 -6.56 6.66 10.77
C PRO A 125 -6.40 7.61 11.97
N ASN A 126 -5.26 7.54 12.66
CA ASN A 126 -4.95 8.43 13.78
C ASN A 126 -4.39 9.80 13.32
N ASN A 127 -4.00 9.94 12.05
CA ASN A 127 -3.45 11.18 11.52
C ASN A 127 -4.58 12.03 10.92
N SER A 128 -5.26 12.80 11.76
CA SER A 128 -6.26 13.77 11.31
C SER A 128 -5.86 15.21 11.66
N PRO A 129 -6.31 16.23 10.91
CA PRO A 129 -6.02 17.63 11.23
C PRO A 129 -6.51 18.08 12.61
N ARG A 130 -7.47 17.35 13.19
CA ARG A 130 -8.05 17.62 14.51
C ARG A 130 -7.59 16.64 15.58
N ASN A 131 -6.59 15.80 15.27
CA ASN A 131 -6.18 14.59 16.00
C ASN A 131 -6.69 14.51 17.44
N GLU A 132 -7.89 13.93 17.59
CA GLU A 132 -8.53 13.74 18.91
C GLU A 132 -7.77 12.69 19.73
N PHE A 133 -6.95 11.85 19.07
CA PHE A 133 -6.21 10.76 19.68
C PHE A 133 -4.83 11.15 20.21
N SER A 134 -4.43 12.43 20.04
CA SER A 134 -3.18 13.01 20.58
C SER A 134 -1.88 12.30 20.19
N GLU A 135 -1.91 11.33 19.28
CA GLU A 135 -0.74 10.60 18.81
C GLU A 135 -0.76 10.52 17.29
N TYR A 136 0.21 11.17 16.66
CA TYR A 136 0.44 11.01 15.22
C TYR A 136 1.36 9.82 14.99
N LYS A 137 0.96 8.91 14.10
CA LYS A 137 1.73 7.72 13.75
C LYS A 137 2.12 7.76 12.28
N TYR A 138 3.41 7.92 12.02
CA TYR A 138 3.97 8.05 10.67
C TYR A 138 4.61 6.76 10.17
N LYS A 139 4.89 5.81 11.08
CA LYS A 139 5.35 4.46 10.74
C LYS A 139 4.41 3.44 11.35
N LEU A 140 3.96 2.51 10.52
CA LEU A 140 3.12 1.41 10.90
C LEU A 140 3.99 0.24 11.34
N THR A 141 3.43 -0.57 12.23
CA THR A 141 3.96 -1.87 12.65
C THR A 141 2.96 -2.95 12.24
N MET A 142 3.35 -4.21 12.33
CA MET A 142 2.45 -5.33 12.00
C MET A 142 1.17 -5.35 12.86
N ALA A 143 1.22 -4.78 14.07
CA ALA A 143 0.05 -4.68 14.96
C ALA A 143 -1.00 -3.65 14.47
N ASP A 144 -0.58 -2.67 13.65
CA ASP A 144 -1.48 -1.67 13.09
C ASP A 144 -2.27 -2.20 11.88
N LEU A 145 -1.75 -3.26 11.25
CA LEU A 145 -2.32 -3.89 10.06
C LEU A 145 -3.46 -4.85 10.42
N LYS A 146 -4.50 -4.31 11.03
CA LYS A 146 -5.77 -5.01 11.29
C LYS A 146 -6.32 -5.62 9.99
N GLU A 147 -7.24 -6.58 10.12
CA GLU A 147 -7.81 -7.27 8.97
C GLU A 147 -8.43 -6.33 7.92
N THR A 148 -9.04 -5.23 8.37
CA THR A 148 -9.64 -4.21 7.52
C THR A 148 -8.65 -3.21 6.94
N HIS A 149 -7.37 -3.25 7.33
CA HIS A 149 -6.37 -2.30 6.86
C HIS A 149 -6.10 -2.49 5.35
N PRO A 150 -6.04 -1.40 4.55
CA PRO A 150 -5.78 -1.44 3.12
C PRO A 150 -4.62 -2.35 2.71
N LEU A 151 -3.44 -2.17 3.33
CA LEU A 151 -2.25 -2.97 3.05
C LEU A 151 -2.41 -4.45 3.44
N SER A 152 -3.14 -4.76 4.52
CA SER A 152 -3.39 -6.14 4.95
C SER A 152 -4.27 -6.86 3.94
N SER A 153 -5.34 -6.19 3.49
CA SER A 153 -6.25 -6.69 2.45
C SER A 153 -5.55 -6.85 1.11
N ALA A 154 -4.78 -5.84 0.67
CA ALA A 154 -4.01 -5.90 -0.56
C ALA A 154 -3.00 -7.05 -0.56
N TRP A 155 -2.23 -7.23 0.53
CA TRP A 155 -1.29 -8.33 0.68
C TRP A 155 -1.96 -9.70 0.59
N LYS A 156 -3.06 -9.91 1.32
CA LYS A 156 -3.83 -11.17 1.29
C LYS A 156 -4.26 -11.53 -0.14
N ASN A 157 -4.70 -10.53 -0.91
CA ASN A 157 -5.14 -10.72 -2.29
C ASN A 157 -3.95 -10.97 -3.24
N ILE A 158 -2.86 -10.21 -3.13
CA ILE A 158 -1.64 -10.44 -3.91
C ILE A 158 -1.11 -11.86 -3.68
N ASP A 159 -0.97 -12.28 -2.42
CA ASP A 159 -0.51 -13.63 -2.09
C ASP A 159 -1.49 -14.71 -2.58
N LYS A 160 -2.79 -14.42 -2.59
CA LYS A 160 -3.79 -15.33 -3.16
C LYS A 160 -3.63 -15.49 -4.68
N VAL A 161 -3.44 -14.40 -5.43
CA VAL A 161 -3.13 -14.47 -6.87
C VAL A 161 -1.86 -15.29 -7.08
N ASP A 162 -0.81 -15.00 -6.30
CA ASP A 162 0.47 -15.70 -6.42
C ASP A 162 0.35 -17.19 -6.09
N ARG A 163 -0.52 -17.58 -5.16
CA ARG A 163 -0.81 -18.99 -4.88
C ARG A 163 -1.56 -19.65 -6.02
N ILE A 164 -2.65 -19.03 -6.51
CA ILE A 164 -3.41 -19.55 -7.66
C ILE A 164 -2.44 -19.84 -8.80
N LEU A 165 -1.57 -18.90 -9.13
CA LEU A 165 -0.64 -19.01 -10.25
C LEU A 165 0.47 -20.05 -10.01
N ARG A 166 0.91 -20.26 -8.77
CA ARG A 166 1.91 -21.30 -8.44
C ARG A 166 1.33 -22.70 -8.53
N THR A 167 0.07 -22.84 -8.14
CA THR A 167 -0.57 -24.15 -8.03
C THR A 167 -1.39 -24.50 -9.27
N HIS A 168 -1.66 -23.56 -10.16
CA HIS A 168 -2.43 -23.81 -11.37
C HIS A 168 -1.68 -24.77 -12.31
N GLY A 169 -2.24 -25.97 -12.51
CA GLY A 169 -1.61 -27.03 -13.29
C GLY A 169 -0.44 -27.73 -12.59
N ALA A 170 -0.16 -27.42 -11.32
CA ALA A 170 0.85 -28.12 -10.55
C ALA A 170 0.32 -29.50 -10.12
N GLY A 171 1.07 -30.56 -10.44
CA GLY A 171 0.91 -31.88 -9.84
C GLY A 171 1.95 -32.13 -8.76
N VAL A 172 1.68 -33.11 -7.91
CA VAL A 172 2.60 -33.59 -6.88
C VAL A 172 3.10 -34.96 -7.31
N PHE A 173 4.42 -35.17 -7.28
CA PHE A 173 4.97 -36.51 -7.35
C PHE A 173 4.71 -37.21 -6.03
N ILE A 174 3.89 -38.25 -6.07
CA ILE A 174 3.59 -39.12 -4.94
C ILE A 174 4.39 -40.40 -5.13
N LYS A 175 5.17 -40.75 -4.12
CA LYS A 175 5.89 -42.02 -4.07
C LYS A 175 5.03 -43.02 -3.32
N ASP A 176 4.48 -44.01 -4.01
CA ASP A 176 3.68 -45.07 -3.42
C ASP A 176 4.35 -46.45 -3.61
N ALA A 177 3.69 -47.51 -3.14
CA ALA A 177 4.20 -48.87 -3.22
C ALA A 177 4.32 -49.40 -4.68
N HIS A 178 3.82 -48.65 -5.67
CA HIS A 178 3.84 -49.01 -7.09
C HIS A 178 4.80 -48.12 -7.90
N GLY A 179 5.49 -47.18 -7.24
CA GLY A 179 6.49 -46.31 -7.83
C GLY A 179 6.21 -44.82 -7.62
N ASP A 180 6.91 -43.99 -8.38
CA ASP A 180 6.64 -42.55 -8.41
C ASP A 180 5.50 -42.30 -9.41
N ARG A 181 4.38 -41.74 -8.93
CA ARG A 181 3.25 -41.31 -9.77
C ARG A 181 3.07 -39.79 -9.69
N PHE A 182 2.81 -39.14 -10.81
CA PHE A 182 2.46 -37.73 -10.84
C PHE A 182 0.95 -37.57 -10.68
N GLU A 183 0.50 -37.14 -9.51
CA GLU A 183 -0.91 -36.87 -9.26
C GLU A 183 -1.17 -35.38 -9.52
N HIS A 184 -2.04 -35.06 -10.49
CA HIS A 184 -2.51 -33.70 -10.66
C HIS A 184 -3.23 -33.30 -9.38
N SER A 185 -2.67 -32.37 -8.61
CA SER A 185 -3.36 -31.86 -7.44
C SER A 185 -4.59 -31.13 -7.96
N PRO A 186 -5.83 -31.51 -7.56
CA PRO A 186 -7.00 -30.73 -7.90
C PRO A 186 -6.75 -29.33 -7.35
N ASN A 187 -6.52 -28.38 -8.26
CA ASN A 187 -6.06 -27.05 -7.91
C ASN A 187 -7.02 -26.47 -6.85
N PRO A 188 -6.57 -26.23 -5.60
CA PRO A 188 -7.49 -25.88 -4.53
C PRO A 188 -8.11 -24.49 -4.74
N LEU A 189 -7.55 -23.69 -5.65
CA LEU A 189 -8.02 -22.34 -5.94
C LEU A 189 -8.35 -22.19 -7.44
N PRO A 190 -9.63 -21.98 -7.81
CA PRO A 190 -10.06 -21.82 -9.18
C PRO A 190 -9.41 -20.63 -9.89
N ILE A 191 -9.03 -20.80 -11.16
CA ILE A 191 -8.39 -19.75 -11.98
C ILE A 191 -9.26 -18.49 -12.13
N HIS A 192 -10.59 -18.66 -12.10
CA HIS A 192 -11.56 -17.57 -12.15
C HIS A 192 -11.48 -16.60 -10.98
N GLN A 193 -10.87 -17.01 -9.86
CA GLN A 193 -10.68 -16.12 -8.73
C GLN A 193 -9.62 -15.05 -8.99
N ILE A 194 -8.80 -15.17 -10.04
CA ILE A 194 -7.76 -14.19 -10.38
C ILE A 194 -8.38 -12.81 -10.59
N GLU A 195 -9.43 -12.71 -11.40
CA GLU A 195 -10.12 -11.45 -11.73
C GLU A 195 -10.57 -10.70 -10.47
N HIS A 196 -11.44 -11.33 -9.68
CA HIS A 196 -11.96 -10.74 -8.46
C HIS A 196 -10.84 -10.42 -7.45
N THR A 197 -9.76 -11.20 -7.41
CA THR A 197 -8.63 -10.94 -6.50
C THR A 197 -7.77 -9.76 -6.98
N ILE A 198 -7.61 -9.57 -8.29
CA ILE A 198 -6.96 -8.38 -8.87
C ILE A 198 -7.80 -7.12 -8.54
N PHE A 199 -9.12 -7.16 -8.77
CA PHE A 199 -9.99 -6.04 -8.44
C PHE A 199 -10.01 -5.72 -6.95
N LYS A 200 -10.04 -6.74 -6.08
CA LYS A 200 -9.95 -6.52 -4.62
C LYS A 200 -8.62 -5.93 -4.21
N THR A 201 -7.52 -6.30 -4.84
CA THR A 201 -6.21 -5.68 -4.61
C THR A 201 -6.26 -4.20 -4.97
N ALA A 202 -6.70 -3.88 -6.19
CA ALA A 202 -6.82 -2.51 -6.68
C ALA A 202 -7.75 -1.68 -5.79
N GLY A 203 -8.94 -2.20 -5.48
CA GLY A 203 -9.92 -1.54 -4.61
C GLY A 203 -9.40 -1.28 -3.20
N SER A 204 -8.66 -2.22 -2.60
CA SER A 204 -8.06 -2.04 -1.27
C SER A 204 -7.04 -0.91 -1.25
N LEU A 205 -6.34 -0.68 -2.38
CA LEU A 205 -5.35 0.39 -2.53
C LEU A 205 -5.95 1.70 -3.05
N GLY A 206 -7.29 1.78 -3.19
CA GLY A 206 -7.95 2.95 -3.74
C GLY A 206 -7.63 3.20 -5.23
N LEU A 207 -7.26 2.16 -5.98
CA LEU A 207 -6.90 2.25 -7.39
C LEU A 207 -8.13 2.09 -8.31
N ARG A 208 -8.06 2.74 -9.47
CA ARG A 208 -8.94 2.57 -10.62
C ARG A 208 -8.12 2.18 -11.84
N CYS A 209 -8.59 1.22 -12.62
CA CYS A 209 -7.98 0.89 -13.91
C CYS A 209 -8.29 2.01 -14.92
N ASN A 210 -7.25 2.62 -15.50
CA ASN A 210 -7.35 3.62 -16.56
C ASN A 210 -6.79 3.11 -17.89
N ARG A 211 -6.51 1.81 -17.98
CA ARG A 211 -5.94 1.20 -19.17
C ARG A 211 -6.95 1.19 -20.30
N VAL A 212 -6.59 1.81 -21.42
CA VAL A 212 -7.32 1.65 -22.67
C VAL A 212 -7.19 0.19 -23.11
N PRO A 213 -8.30 -0.53 -23.35
CA PRO A 213 -8.25 -1.93 -23.77
C PRO A 213 -7.40 -2.12 -25.03
N LYS A 214 -6.54 -3.14 -25.00
CA LYS A 214 -5.68 -3.58 -26.11
C LYS A 214 -5.98 -5.01 -26.51
N THR A 215 -5.41 -5.45 -27.62
CA THR A 215 -5.51 -6.83 -28.09
C THR A 215 -5.10 -7.83 -27.00
N GLY A 216 -5.96 -8.79 -26.73
CA GLY A 216 -5.79 -9.80 -25.68
C GLY A 216 -6.17 -9.34 -24.28
N ASP A 217 -6.61 -8.09 -24.06
CA ASP A 217 -7.09 -7.68 -22.74
C ASP A 217 -8.40 -8.41 -22.39
N LEU A 218 -8.44 -8.92 -21.16
CA LEU A 218 -9.62 -9.47 -20.52
C LEU A 218 -10.27 -8.35 -19.69
N ILE A 219 -11.53 -8.08 -19.98
CA ILE A 219 -12.29 -6.92 -19.48
C ILE A 219 -13.46 -7.45 -18.67
N ASN A 220 -13.65 -6.93 -17.45
CA ASN A 220 -14.91 -7.09 -16.74
C ASN A 220 -15.63 -5.74 -16.75
N THR A 221 -16.83 -5.72 -17.30
CA THR A 221 -17.67 -4.51 -17.43
C THR A 221 -16.95 -3.45 -18.26
N ASP A 222 -16.14 -2.61 -17.62
CA ASP A 222 -15.37 -1.53 -18.27
C ASP A 222 -13.90 -1.49 -17.81
N GLU A 223 -13.45 -2.43 -16.97
CA GLU A 223 -12.10 -2.44 -16.42
C GLU A 223 -11.30 -3.65 -16.91
N VAL A 224 -10.11 -3.38 -17.45
CA VAL A 224 -9.14 -4.42 -17.80
C VAL A 224 -8.57 -5.03 -16.51
N PHE A 225 -8.62 -6.34 -16.37
CA PHE A 225 -8.04 -7.05 -15.20
C PHE A 225 -6.86 -7.95 -15.55
N ALA A 226 -6.72 -8.37 -16.80
CA ALA A 226 -5.60 -9.20 -17.26
C ALA A 226 -5.41 -9.03 -18.77
N ASN A 227 -4.30 -9.56 -19.29
CA ASN A 227 -4.07 -9.71 -20.72
C ASN A 227 -3.70 -11.16 -21.00
N VAL A 228 -4.22 -11.78 -22.05
CA VAL A 228 -3.96 -13.18 -22.42
C VAL A 228 -2.46 -13.43 -22.65
N PHE A 229 -1.75 -12.46 -23.22
CA PHE A 229 -0.30 -12.57 -23.48
C PHE A 229 0.54 -12.21 -22.25
N ASN A 230 -0.02 -11.42 -21.33
CA ASN A 230 0.62 -11.09 -20.05
C ASN A 230 -0.43 -11.02 -18.92
N PRO A 231 -0.86 -12.18 -18.38
CA PRO A 231 -1.90 -12.19 -17.35
C PRO A 231 -1.46 -11.56 -16.04
N MET A 232 -0.15 -11.35 -15.88
CA MET A 232 0.45 -10.73 -14.71
C MET A 232 0.46 -9.21 -14.76
N VAL A 233 0.12 -8.59 -15.90
CA VAL A 233 0.34 -7.16 -16.10
C VAL A 233 -0.32 -6.32 -15.01
N MET A 234 -1.63 -6.48 -14.78
CA MET A 234 -2.37 -5.70 -13.80
C MET A 234 -1.95 -6.02 -12.36
N ARG A 235 -1.67 -7.29 -12.06
CA ARG A 235 -1.14 -7.74 -10.76
C ARG A 235 0.22 -7.09 -10.48
N ASN A 236 1.15 -7.11 -11.44
CA ASN A 236 2.50 -6.57 -11.29
C ASN A 236 2.48 -5.09 -10.97
N HIS A 237 1.67 -4.31 -11.70
CA HIS A 237 1.49 -2.88 -11.42
C HIS A 237 0.89 -2.62 -10.03
N SER A 238 -0.19 -3.33 -9.66
CA SER A 238 -0.82 -3.16 -8.34
C SER A 238 0.12 -3.55 -7.19
N SER A 239 1.00 -4.51 -7.45
CA SER A 239 1.95 -4.97 -6.46
C SER A 239 3.12 -4.00 -6.28
N ASP A 240 3.64 -3.40 -7.33
CA ASP A 240 4.71 -2.40 -7.23
C ASP A 240 4.21 -1.16 -6.45
N ILE A 241 2.97 -0.75 -6.70
CA ILE A 241 2.26 0.26 -5.90
C ILE A 241 2.15 -0.18 -4.45
N PHE A 242 1.71 -1.41 -4.18
CA PHE A 242 1.62 -1.95 -2.82
C PHE A 242 2.96 -1.91 -2.08
N GLU A 243 4.04 -2.38 -2.71
CA GLU A 243 5.37 -2.39 -2.08
C GLU A 243 5.84 -0.97 -1.77
N SER A 244 5.62 -0.01 -2.68
CA SER A 244 5.99 1.39 -2.48
C SER A 244 5.21 2.04 -1.32
N LEU A 245 3.91 1.74 -1.21
CA LEU A 245 3.08 2.20 -0.09
C LEU A 245 3.48 1.53 1.23
N ASN A 246 3.81 0.24 1.19
CA ASN A 246 4.26 -0.53 2.35
C ASN A 246 5.60 0.01 2.88
N GLU A 247 6.55 0.31 2.00
CA GLU A 247 7.83 0.94 2.33
C GLU A 247 7.63 2.34 2.92
N PHE A 248 6.77 3.17 2.33
CA PHE A 248 6.43 4.49 2.87
C PHE A 248 5.86 4.39 4.30
N CYS A 249 5.04 3.38 4.58
CA CYS A 249 4.51 3.11 5.90
C CYS A 249 5.56 2.56 6.88
N GLY A 250 6.82 2.37 6.48
CA GLY A 250 7.90 1.86 7.31
C GLY A 250 7.84 0.35 7.54
N LEU A 251 7.15 -0.41 6.69
CA LEU A 251 7.00 -1.85 6.79
C LEU A 251 7.99 -2.55 5.85
N GLU A 252 8.55 -3.67 6.30
CA GLU A 252 9.39 -4.51 5.45
C GLU A 252 8.57 -5.17 4.34
N SER A 253 9.19 -5.36 3.17
CA SER A 253 8.59 -6.11 2.08
C SER A 253 8.35 -7.56 2.52
N ARG A 254 7.10 -8.01 2.40
CA ARG A 254 6.72 -9.39 2.75
C ARG A 254 7.06 -10.38 1.63
N ARG A 255 7.52 -9.90 0.47
CA ARG A 255 7.83 -10.76 -0.67
C ARG A 255 9.18 -11.42 -0.53
N LYS A 256 9.16 -12.75 -0.44
CA LYS A 256 10.34 -13.56 -0.79
C LYS A 256 10.52 -13.47 -2.30
N LYS A 257 11.68 -12.99 -2.77
CA LYS A 257 12.06 -13.05 -4.18
C LYS A 257 12.08 -14.53 -4.61
N GLY A 258 11.12 -14.96 -5.42
CA GLY A 258 11.13 -16.30 -6.03
C GLY A 258 9.76 -16.80 -6.45
N VAL A 259 9.57 -16.97 -7.76
CA VAL A 259 9.50 -18.22 -8.56
C VAL A 259 9.08 -17.73 -9.95
N ILE A 260 9.81 -18.17 -10.99
CA ILE A 260 9.58 -17.79 -12.39
C ILE A 260 8.33 -18.55 -12.87
N TYR A 261 7.28 -17.81 -13.23
CA TYR A 261 6.09 -18.36 -13.89
C TYR A 261 6.28 -18.32 -15.40
N SER A 262 5.65 -19.22 -16.15
CA SER A 262 5.41 -19.01 -17.57
C SER A 262 4.02 -18.36 -17.73
N PRO A 263 3.92 -17.05 -17.99
CA PRO A 263 2.64 -16.33 -17.95
C PRO A 263 1.67 -16.76 -19.06
N ILE A 264 2.16 -17.21 -20.22
CA ILE A 264 1.31 -17.43 -21.42
C ILE A 264 0.34 -18.59 -21.26
N ASN A 265 0.80 -19.73 -20.72
CA ASN A 265 -0.07 -20.89 -20.52
C ASN A 265 -1.26 -20.50 -19.63
N ILE A 266 -1.00 -19.69 -18.61
CA ILE A 266 -2.03 -19.21 -17.68
C ILE A 266 -3.00 -18.25 -18.39
N GLY A 267 -2.51 -17.39 -19.29
CA GLY A 267 -3.33 -16.46 -20.02
C GLY A 267 -4.34 -17.15 -20.95
N PHE A 268 -3.93 -18.21 -21.64
CA PHE A 268 -4.85 -19.02 -22.45
C PHE A 268 -5.78 -19.91 -21.62
N GLU A 269 -5.36 -20.39 -20.44
CA GLU A 269 -6.28 -21.08 -19.54
C GLU A 269 -7.31 -20.11 -18.92
N LEU A 270 -6.92 -18.86 -18.62
CA LEU A 270 -7.86 -17.79 -18.25
C LEU A 270 -8.86 -17.56 -19.39
N LEU A 271 -8.37 -17.38 -20.61
CA LEU A 271 -9.21 -17.19 -21.79
C LEU A 271 -10.18 -18.35 -21.98
N TYR A 272 -9.72 -19.59 -21.82
CA TYR A 272 -10.54 -20.79 -21.94
C TYR A 272 -11.66 -20.79 -20.91
N TYR A 273 -11.33 -20.50 -19.64
CA TYR A 273 -12.33 -20.40 -18.59
C TYR A 273 -13.39 -19.36 -18.95
N TYR A 274 -13.00 -18.16 -19.33
CA TYR A 274 -13.95 -17.07 -19.62
C TYR A 274 -14.77 -17.25 -20.90
N ARG A 275 -14.45 -18.26 -21.71
CA ARG A 275 -15.24 -18.63 -22.90
C ARG A 275 -16.29 -19.70 -22.63
N GLN A 276 -16.30 -20.30 -21.43
CA GLN A 276 -17.29 -21.30 -21.11
C GLN A 276 -18.69 -20.68 -21.02
N ASP A 277 -19.71 -21.40 -21.48
CA ASP A 277 -21.09 -20.92 -21.55
C ASP A 277 -21.68 -20.54 -20.18
N ASP A 278 -21.09 -21.05 -19.09
CA ASP A 278 -21.45 -20.77 -17.71
C ASP A 278 -20.77 -19.53 -17.12
N THR A 279 -19.87 -18.89 -17.89
CA THR A 279 -19.18 -17.67 -17.46
C THR A 279 -20.11 -16.46 -17.54
N PRO A 280 -20.12 -15.58 -16.53
CA PRO A 280 -20.91 -14.36 -16.58
C PRO A 280 -20.64 -13.49 -17.82
N HIS A 281 -21.71 -13.04 -18.48
CA HIS A 281 -21.65 -12.25 -19.72
C HIS A 281 -20.94 -10.89 -19.60
N TYR A 282 -20.62 -10.42 -18.39
CA TYR A 282 -19.91 -9.16 -18.19
C TYR A 282 -18.41 -9.27 -18.50
N ASN A 283 -17.89 -10.48 -18.75
CA ASN A 283 -16.50 -10.68 -19.16
C ASN A 283 -16.39 -10.64 -20.69
N GLN A 284 -15.57 -9.73 -21.19
CA GLN A 284 -15.31 -9.52 -22.61
C GLN A 284 -13.82 -9.69 -22.91
N ILE A 285 -13.51 -10.12 -24.14
CA ILE A 285 -12.15 -10.23 -24.64
C ILE A 285 -12.00 -9.22 -25.77
N ASN A 286 -10.99 -8.38 -25.69
CA ASN A 286 -10.62 -7.56 -26.84
C ASN A 286 -9.78 -8.41 -27.80
N SER A 287 -10.42 -9.00 -28.80
CA SER A 287 -9.76 -9.92 -29.75
C SER A 287 -8.79 -9.24 -30.74
N GLY A 288 -8.72 -7.90 -30.74
CA GLY A 288 -7.88 -7.11 -31.65
C GLY A 288 -8.31 -7.16 -33.11
N TYR A 289 -7.47 -6.61 -34.01
CA TYR A 289 -7.82 -6.39 -35.43
C TYR A 289 -8.16 -7.66 -36.23
N TYR A 290 -7.61 -8.81 -35.86
CA TYR A 290 -7.67 -10.05 -36.66
C TYR A 290 -8.35 -11.21 -35.95
N HIS A 291 -9.05 -10.96 -34.85
CA HIS A 291 -9.38 -12.02 -33.90
C HIS A 291 -8.15 -12.89 -33.58
N VAL A 292 -6.97 -12.25 -33.55
CA VAL A 292 -5.68 -12.93 -33.47
C VAL A 292 -5.59 -13.75 -32.19
N VAL A 293 -6.25 -13.28 -31.13
CA VAL A 293 -6.37 -13.99 -29.86
C VAL A 293 -7.08 -15.33 -30.06
N ASP A 294 -8.15 -15.38 -30.86
CA ASP A 294 -8.95 -16.58 -31.12
C ASP A 294 -8.15 -17.59 -31.95
N ILE A 295 -7.44 -17.10 -32.97
CA ILE A 295 -6.57 -17.92 -33.82
C ILE A 295 -5.43 -18.50 -32.99
N LEU A 296 -4.73 -17.68 -32.21
CA LEU A 296 -3.62 -18.12 -31.36
C LEU A 296 -4.08 -19.09 -30.27
N PHE A 297 -5.25 -18.87 -29.70
CA PHE A 297 -5.85 -19.80 -28.74
C PHE A 297 -6.16 -21.16 -29.37
N THR A 298 -6.74 -21.17 -30.57
CA THR A 298 -7.05 -22.40 -31.29
C THR A 298 -5.77 -23.14 -31.72
N LEU A 299 -4.74 -22.39 -32.13
CA LEU A 299 -3.40 -22.93 -32.41
C LEU A 299 -2.77 -23.57 -31.17
N ASP A 300 -2.83 -22.93 -30.00
CA ASP A 300 -2.32 -23.50 -28.74
C ASP A 300 -2.97 -24.86 -28.43
N ARG A 301 -4.31 -24.94 -28.56
CA ARG A 301 -5.06 -26.19 -28.37
C ARG A 301 -4.67 -27.25 -29.39
N PHE A 302 -4.50 -26.87 -30.65
CA PHE A 302 -4.07 -27.78 -31.71
C PHE A 302 -2.67 -28.33 -31.47
N ILE A 303 -1.72 -27.49 -31.03
CA ILE A 303 -0.35 -27.93 -30.74
C ILE A 303 -0.29 -28.94 -29.61
N LYS A 304 -1.21 -28.86 -28.64
CA LYS A 304 -1.34 -29.87 -27.56
C LYS A 304 -1.77 -31.25 -28.07
N LEU A 305 -2.33 -31.34 -29.28
CA LEU A 305 -2.64 -32.62 -29.94
C LEU A 305 -1.45 -33.20 -30.71
N LEU A 306 -0.42 -32.39 -30.99
CA LEU A 306 0.78 -32.81 -31.71
C LEU A 306 1.83 -33.33 -30.72
N HIS A 307 2.69 -34.24 -31.19
CA HIS A 307 3.86 -34.66 -30.42
C HIS A 307 4.80 -33.46 -30.17
N ASP A 308 5.47 -33.41 -29.01
CA ASP A 308 6.32 -32.27 -28.63
C ASP A 308 7.47 -31.98 -29.61
N SER A 309 7.93 -33.01 -30.33
CA SER A 309 8.97 -32.90 -31.36
C SER A 309 8.44 -32.54 -32.74
N HIS A 310 7.13 -32.35 -32.92
CA HIS A 310 6.54 -32.04 -34.23
C HIS A 310 7.08 -30.70 -34.74
N PRO A 311 7.58 -30.60 -36.00
CA PRO A 311 8.19 -29.37 -36.53
C PRO A 311 7.29 -28.14 -36.41
N PHE A 312 5.98 -28.29 -36.67
CA PHE A 312 5.01 -27.22 -36.51
C PHE A 312 4.81 -26.80 -35.05
N ALA A 313 4.77 -27.75 -34.11
CA ALA A 313 4.69 -27.44 -32.69
C ALA A 313 5.91 -26.63 -32.24
N ILE A 314 7.12 -27.02 -32.70
CA ILE A 314 8.35 -26.28 -32.46
C ILE A 314 8.30 -24.89 -33.10
N PHE A 315 7.82 -24.77 -34.34
CA PHE A 315 7.69 -23.49 -35.04
C PHE A 315 6.75 -22.52 -34.30
N VAL A 316 5.55 -22.96 -33.95
CA VAL A 316 4.60 -22.08 -33.24
C VAL A 316 5.10 -21.78 -31.84
N ARG A 317 5.64 -22.78 -31.11
CA ARG A 317 6.25 -22.54 -29.81
C ARG A 317 7.35 -21.50 -29.92
N LYS A 318 8.31 -21.62 -30.84
CA LYS A 318 9.39 -20.62 -31.02
C LYS A 318 8.88 -19.23 -31.42
N SER A 319 7.86 -19.17 -32.26
CA SER A 319 7.28 -17.91 -32.73
C SER A 319 6.49 -17.21 -31.64
N CYS A 320 5.84 -17.98 -30.77
CA CYS A 320 5.24 -17.48 -29.55
C CYS A 320 6.33 -17.14 -28.52
N THR A 321 7.21 -18.08 -28.14
CA THR A 321 8.20 -17.97 -27.05
C THR A 321 9.37 -17.00 -27.26
N LEU A 322 9.32 -16.13 -28.28
CA LEU A 322 10.21 -14.98 -28.37
C LEU A 322 9.99 -14.06 -27.15
N ASN A 323 10.80 -14.28 -26.09
CA ASN A 323 10.90 -13.53 -24.83
C ASN A 323 9.69 -12.61 -24.53
N PHE A 324 8.59 -13.21 -24.05
CA PHE A 324 7.35 -12.52 -23.71
C PHE A 324 7.45 -11.50 -22.55
N ASP A 325 8.58 -11.45 -21.84
CA ASP A 325 8.87 -10.34 -20.93
C ASP A 325 9.18 -9.03 -21.68
N ASP A 326 9.45 -9.11 -22.98
CA ASP A 326 9.66 -7.96 -23.83
C ASP A 326 8.31 -7.39 -24.30
N GLN A 327 8.02 -6.15 -23.91
CA GLN A 327 6.86 -5.40 -24.40
C GLN A 327 6.81 -5.31 -25.94
N SER A 328 7.90 -5.67 -26.62
CA SER A 328 7.95 -5.80 -28.07
C SER A 328 6.88 -6.74 -28.63
N LEU A 329 6.49 -7.82 -27.95
CA LEU A 329 5.49 -8.76 -28.49
C LEU A 329 4.07 -8.18 -28.50
N LEU A 330 3.66 -7.49 -27.43
CA LEU A 330 2.39 -6.76 -27.41
C LEU A 330 2.34 -5.71 -28.53
N LYS A 331 3.46 -4.99 -28.75
CA LYS A 331 3.60 -4.04 -29.86
C LYS A 331 3.52 -4.74 -31.23
N GLN A 332 4.01 -5.97 -31.35
CA GLN A 332 3.95 -6.75 -32.59
C GLN A 332 2.55 -7.30 -32.88
N ILE A 333 1.79 -7.68 -31.85
CA ILE A 333 0.41 -8.15 -32.00
C ILE A 333 -0.54 -7.01 -32.36
N ASP A 334 -0.24 -5.78 -31.92
CA ASP A 334 -0.98 -4.60 -32.36
C ASP A 334 -0.53 -4.09 -33.76
N ASP A 335 0.59 -4.59 -34.31
CA ASP A 335 1.07 -4.27 -35.66
C ASP A 335 0.41 -5.16 -36.71
N LYS A 336 -0.55 -4.57 -37.40
CA LYS A 336 -1.35 -5.19 -38.47
C LYS A 336 -0.51 -5.94 -39.51
N ALA A 337 0.59 -5.35 -39.97
CA ALA A 337 1.41 -5.94 -41.04
C ALA A 337 2.17 -7.17 -40.53
N ARG A 338 2.67 -7.12 -39.29
CA ARG A 338 3.34 -8.25 -38.65
C ARG A 338 2.41 -9.40 -38.36
N VAL A 339 1.22 -9.12 -37.83
CA VAL A 339 0.19 -10.16 -37.61
C VAL A 339 -0.14 -10.86 -38.93
N ARG A 340 -0.39 -10.09 -40.00
CA ARG A 340 -0.64 -10.68 -41.33
C ARG A 340 0.51 -11.55 -41.83
N HIS A 341 1.76 -11.09 -41.67
CA HIS A 341 2.93 -11.87 -42.06
C HIS A 341 3.03 -13.19 -41.28
N TYR A 342 2.85 -13.15 -39.96
CA TYR A 342 2.85 -14.33 -39.11
C TYR A 342 1.74 -15.31 -39.49
N LEU A 343 0.50 -14.83 -39.66
CA LEU A 343 -0.62 -15.66 -40.08
C LEU A 343 -0.37 -16.30 -41.45
N ASN A 344 0.27 -15.61 -42.39
CA ASN A 344 0.65 -16.21 -43.66
C ASN A 344 1.64 -17.38 -43.49
N GLN A 345 2.65 -17.23 -42.62
CA GLN A 345 3.60 -18.32 -42.34
C GLN A 345 2.92 -19.52 -41.68
N VAL A 346 2.04 -19.28 -40.69
CA VAL A 346 1.24 -20.33 -40.05
C VAL A 346 0.35 -21.03 -41.08
N SER A 347 -0.29 -20.28 -41.98
CA SER A 347 -1.15 -20.86 -43.01
C SER A 347 -0.39 -21.77 -43.97
N ILE A 348 0.86 -21.46 -44.32
CA ILE A 348 1.70 -22.30 -45.17
C ILE A 348 1.96 -23.62 -44.44
N ALA A 349 2.45 -23.54 -43.20
CA ALA A 349 2.80 -24.74 -42.45
C ALA A 349 1.59 -25.61 -42.07
N LEU A 350 0.40 -25.02 -41.88
CA LEU A 350 -0.84 -25.78 -41.70
C LEU A 350 -1.25 -26.55 -42.97
N ARG A 351 -0.99 -26.01 -44.18
CA ARG A 351 -1.27 -26.73 -45.43
C ARG A 351 -0.37 -27.95 -45.57
N ASP A 352 0.90 -27.83 -45.21
CA ASP A 352 1.85 -28.95 -45.22
C ASP A 352 1.35 -30.10 -44.31
N ILE A 353 0.76 -29.79 -43.15
CA ILE A 353 0.15 -30.80 -42.26
C ILE A 353 -1.07 -31.47 -42.91
N ILE A 354 -1.91 -30.70 -43.60
CA ILE A 354 -3.12 -31.20 -44.26
C ILE A 354 -2.78 -32.07 -45.48
N GLU A 355 -1.70 -31.74 -46.19
CA GLU A 355 -1.24 -32.46 -47.38
C GLU A 355 -0.52 -33.77 -47.02
N ASN A 356 0.22 -33.81 -45.90
CA ASN A 356 0.88 -35.01 -45.38
C ASN A 356 -0.08 -35.90 -44.57
N LYS A 357 -1.18 -36.35 -45.19
CA LYS A 357 -2.22 -37.17 -44.52
C LYS A 357 -1.74 -38.54 -44.07
N ASP A 358 -0.72 -39.11 -44.71
CA ASP A 358 -0.25 -40.46 -44.41
C ASP A 358 0.53 -40.55 -43.09
N GLU A 359 1.06 -39.41 -42.61
CA GLU A 359 1.84 -39.33 -41.35
C GLU A 359 1.02 -38.80 -40.16
N ASN A 360 -0.11 -38.13 -40.42
CA ASN A 360 -0.91 -37.45 -39.40
C ASN A 360 -2.25 -38.16 -39.17
N SER A 361 -2.80 -38.04 -37.95
CA SER A 361 -4.15 -38.54 -37.68
C SER A 361 -5.20 -37.71 -38.44
N ILE A 362 -6.32 -38.34 -38.81
CA ILE A 362 -7.46 -37.66 -39.45
C ILE A 362 -7.93 -36.46 -38.62
N GLU A 363 -7.91 -36.60 -37.29
CA GLU A 363 -8.25 -35.52 -36.36
C GLU A 363 -7.31 -34.32 -36.48
N VAL A 364 -6.00 -34.55 -36.57
CA VAL A 364 -5.00 -33.48 -36.75
C VAL A 364 -5.24 -32.73 -38.05
N SER A 365 -5.46 -33.43 -39.16
CA SER A 365 -5.75 -32.77 -40.45
C SER A 365 -7.07 -31.98 -40.43
N LEU A 366 -8.10 -32.51 -39.76
CA LEU A 366 -9.38 -31.82 -39.62
C LEU A 366 -9.25 -30.53 -38.80
N ARG A 367 -8.59 -30.58 -37.64
CA ARG A 367 -8.31 -29.40 -36.80
C ARG A 367 -7.44 -28.37 -37.50
N ALA A 368 -6.42 -28.79 -38.24
CA ALA A 368 -5.61 -27.89 -39.06
C ALA A 368 -6.47 -27.17 -40.12
N GLY A 369 -7.40 -27.89 -40.74
CA GLY A 369 -8.36 -27.32 -41.70
C GLY A 369 -9.30 -26.28 -41.08
N GLU A 370 -9.83 -26.54 -39.88
CA GLU A 370 -10.65 -25.59 -39.12
C GLU A 370 -9.91 -24.27 -38.85
N ILE A 371 -8.66 -24.35 -38.39
CA ILE A 371 -7.84 -23.16 -38.12
C ILE A 371 -7.57 -22.39 -39.41
N LEU A 372 -7.25 -23.09 -40.50
CA LEU A 372 -7.01 -22.44 -41.78
C LEU A 372 -8.27 -21.72 -42.30
N ASN A 373 -9.46 -22.27 -42.06
CA ASN A 373 -10.72 -21.62 -42.40
C ASN A 373 -10.97 -20.37 -41.55
N LEU A 374 -10.74 -20.45 -40.23
CA LEU A 374 -10.81 -19.28 -39.33
C LEU A 374 -9.88 -18.15 -39.81
N MET A 375 -8.65 -18.48 -40.22
CA MET A 375 -7.70 -17.49 -40.75
C MET A 375 -8.15 -16.88 -42.08
N LYS A 376 -8.79 -17.66 -42.95
CA LYS A 376 -9.36 -17.17 -44.22
C LYS A 376 -10.55 -16.24 -44.01
N GLU A 377 -11.45 -16.61 -43.09
CA GLU A 377 -12.59 -15.78 -42.69
C GLU A 377 -12.09 -14.43 -42.17
N GLN A 378 -11.05 -14.41 -41.34
CA GLN A 378 -10.48 -13.15 -40.86
C GLN A 378 -9.81 -12.32 -41.95
N ALA A 379 -9.13 -12.95 -42.91
CA ALA A 379 -8.56 -12.24 -44.04
C ALA A 379 -9.63 -11.60 -44.95
N SER A 380 -10.84 -12.15 -45.02
CA SER A 380 -11.92 -11.61 -45.87
C SER A 380 -12.59 -10.38 -45.26
N TYR A 381 -12.69 -10.30 -43.92
CA TYR A 381 -13.20 -9.10 -43.22
C TYR A 381 -12.38 -7.84 -43.50
N GLU A 382 -11.09 -7.98 -43.81
CA GLU A 382 -10.21 -6.84 -44.12
C GLU A 382 -10.43 -6.18 -45.48
N VAL A 383 -10.93 -6.96 -46.45
CA VAL A 383 -11.09 -6.51 -47.83
C VAL A 383 -12.42 -5.77 -47.99
N SER A 384 -13.32 -5.91 -47.01
CA SER A 384 -14.55 -5.13 -46.94
C SER A 384 -14.22 -3.67 -46.61
N PRO A 385 -14.51 -2.71 -47.50
CA PRO A 385 -14.38 -1.31 -47.17
C PRO A 385 -15.41 -0.97 -46.10
N LEU A 386 -14.93 -0.62 -44.90
CA LEU A 386 -15.72 0.05 -43.87
C LEU A 386 -16.13 1.45 -44.32
#